data_AF-A0AAI9ZG07-F1
#
_entry.id   AF-A0AAI9ZG07-F1
#
_cell.length_a   1.000
_cell.length_b   1.000
_cell.length_c   1.000
_cell.angle_alpha   90.00
_cell.angle_beta   90.00
_cell.angle_gamma   90.00
#
_symmetry.space_group_name_H-M   'P 1'
#
loop_
_entity.id
_entity.type
_entity.pdbx_description
1 polymer ?
#
loop_
_entity_poly.entity_id
_entity_poly.type
_entity_poly.pdbx_seq_one_letter_code
_entity_poly.pdbx_strand_id
1 'polypeptide(L)'
;MKTGPPKRADGPALFPSVMPHYLDRVALGRALQERANPLLEALAANDALHAHSLKRFESDEPPQYDSDSSSEYDEDDSLSEDPNTIIERPLDEDEIKRIAFALGPQVSPGQLYLSESKREEKRIIDNCLGSVFHKPKGIRRIGIVARHNMKKRWEKLGIWNPAWGFAGRNVQSNDNFYEWRWKWDKDNAASDRHEWEEGIIKQMLILRKNLSRGEHVPVEPQPSLAQDATASQAESYFVSRPWFMFELEFTEEKQRLSRVSFKDQHKLPQNSSIGQVIERWKERGDWRDEYDEEGVTSWRWRGESPSPEPEDLTPIQNMDSFDSLDATVIDFTPSELDELETNELPWEEQPETYWVVSKGMEDTPAFPGQMPEGHSHDHHSDPMPIARCIGTETA
;
A
#
# COMPACT_ATOMS: atom_id res chain seq x y z
N MET A 1 -37.64 57.64 -9.94
CA MET A 1 -36.81 56.55 -10.48
C MET A 1 -36.54 55.60 -9.31
N LYS A 2 -37.39 54.60 -9.01
CA LYS A 2 -37.54 53.25 -9.61
C LYS A 2 -36.21 52.56 -9.98
N THR A 3 -35.75 51.67 -9.07
CA THR A 3 -35.10 50.34 -9.24
C THR A 3 -34.51 50.01 -7.84
N GLY A 4 -35.04 49.12 -6.99
CA GLY A 4 -35.44 47.73 -7.18
C GLY A 4 -34.28 46.80 -6.73
N PRO A 5 -34.33 46.12 -5.56
CA PRO A 5 -33.25 45.22 -5.14
C PRO A 5 -33.44 43.82 -5.76
N PRO A 6 -32.36 43.07 -6.09
CA PRO A 6 -32.52 41.70 -6.55
C PRO A 6 -32.64 40.73 -5.38
N LYS A 7 -33.65 39.86 -5.51
CA LYS A 7 -33.94 38.65 -4.73
C LYS A 7 -32.74 37.69 -4.72
N ARG A 8 -32.44 37.08 -3.57
CA ARG A 8 -31.77 35.77 -3.51
C ARG A 8 -32.82 34.70 -3.24
N ALA A 9 -32.80 33.70 -4.10
CA ALA A 9 -33.69 32.54 -4.07
C ALA A 9 -33.10 31.46 -3.18
N ASP A 10 -33.98 30.87 -2.37
CA ASP A 10 -33.79 29.58 -1.71
C ASP A 10 -33.80 28.44 -2.76
N GLY A 11 -32.94 27.45 -2.56
CA GLY A 11 -32.88 26.20 -3.32
C GLY A 11 -31.72 25.30 -2.84
N PRO A 12 -31.87 23.97 -2.88
CA PRO A 12 -31.78 23.15 -1.66
C PRO A 12 -30.40 22.51 -1.41
N ALA A 13 -30.13 22.26 -0.12
CA ALA A 13 -29.03 21.46 0.36
C ALA A 13 -29.16 20.01 -0.16
N LEU A 14 -28.15 19.58 -0.91
CA LEU A 14 -27.94 18.18 -1.26
C LEU A 14 -27.45 17.45 -0.01
N PHE A 15 -28.26 16.48 0.44
CA PHE A 15 -27.90 15.48 1.44
C PHE A 15 -26.68 14.68 0.95
N PRO A 16 -25.64 14.48 1.77
CA PRO A 16 -24.74 13.35 1.56
C PRO A 16 -25.49 12.07 1.96
N SER A 17 -25.51 11.13 1.02
CA SER A 17 -25.93 9.74 1.20
C SER A 17 -25.13 9.11 2.34
N VAL A 18 -25.71 9.09 3.54
CA VAL A 18 -25.21 8.30 4.68
C VAL A 18 -25.51 6.84 4.38
N MET A 19 -24.52 6.12 3.87
CA MET A 19 -24.49 4.66 4.01
C MET A 19 -24.53 4.35 5.52
N PRO A 20 -25.43 3.48 6.02
CA PRO A 20 -25.45 3.16 7.43
C PRO A 20 -24.16 2.41 7.78
N HIS A 21 -23.38 2.97 8.70
CA HIS A 21 -22.24 2.29 9.33
C HIS A 21 -22.77 1.15 10.21
N TYR A 22 -23.10 0.02 9.60
CA TYR A 22 -23.31 -1.21 10.34
C TYR A 22 -21.94 -1.65 10.86
N LEU A 23 -21.78 -1.54 12.19
CA LEU A 23 -20.66 -2.02 13.02
C LEU A 23 -19.50 -1.04 13.26
N ASP A 24 -19.79 0.16 13.77
CA ASP A 24 -18.80 0.90 14.57
C ASP A 24 -18.50 0.12 15.86
N ARG A 25 -17.25 -0.29 16.05
CA ARG A 25 -16.77 -1.01 17.25
C ARG A 25 -17.09 -0.26 18.54
N VAL A 26 -17.10 1.06 18.52
CA VAL A 26 -17.44 1.89 19.68
C VAL A 26 -18.94 1.82 19.98
N ALA A 27 -19.78 1.85 18.94
CA ALA A 27 -21.22 1.69 19.09
C ALA A 27 -21.59 0.27 19.56
N LEU A 28 -20.87 -0.76 19.08
CA LEU A 28 -21.04 -2.14 19.54
C LEU A 28 -20.62 -2.30 21.00
N GLY A 29 -19.47 -1.77 21.38
CA GLY A 29 -18.98 -1.79 22.76
C GLY A 29 -19.97 -1.12 23.72
N ARG A 30 -20.50 0.05 23.33
CA ARG A 30 -21.50 0.77 24.12
C ARG A 30 -22.82 -0.01 24.22
N ALA A 31 -23.30 -0.60 23.12
CA ALA A 31 -24.51 -1.41 23.14
C ALA A 31 -24.38 -2.65 24.03
N LEU A 32 -23.21 -3.31 24.02
CA LEU A 32 -22.94 -4.43 24.91
C LEU A 32 -22.95 -4.00 26.38
N GLN A 33 -22.32 -2.87 26.69
CA GLN A 33 -22.16 -2.41 28.06
C GLN A 33 -23.43 -1.79 28.66
N GLU A 34 -24.21 -1.07 27.85
CA GLU A 34 -25.41 -0.36 28.32
C GLU A 34 -26.70 -1.17 28.22
N ARG A 35 -26.78 -2.15 27.29
CA ARG A 35 -28.00 -2.94 27.07
C ARG A 35 -27.82 -4.42 27.36
N ALA A 36 -26.81 -5.05 26.77
CA ALA A 36 -26.69 -6.51 26.86
C ALA A 36 -26.29 -6.95 28.27
N ASN A 37 -25.26 -6.35 28.87
CA ASN A 37 -24.76 -6.75 30.18
C ASN A 37 -25.78 -6.56 31.31
N PRO A 38 -26.46 -5.41 31.46
CA PRO A 38 -27.46 -5.25 32.52
C PRO A 38 -28.66 -6.19 32.35
N LEU A 39 -29.01 -6.50 31.10
CA LEU A 39 -30.10 -7.44 30.81
C LEU A 39 -29.70 -8.88 31.14
N LEU A 40 -28.47 -9.28 30.83
CA LEU A 40 -27.92 -10.58 31.21
C LEU A 40 -27.78 -10.72 32.73
N GLU A 41 -27.35 -9.66 33.42
CA GLU A 41 -27.31 -9.62 34.89
C GLU A 41 -28.72 -9.71 35.49
N ALA A 42 -29.70 -9.01 34.93
CA ALA A 42 -31.09 -9.08 35.38
C ALA A 42 -31.73 -10.46 35.14
N LEU A 43 -31.37 -11.14 34.04
CA LEU A 43 -31.76 -12.52 33.79
C LEU A 43 -31.10 -13.50 34.76
N ALA A 44 -29.81 -13.32 35.04
CA ALA A 44 -29.06 -14.16 35.98
C ALA A 44 -29.51 -13.97 37.43
N ALA A 45 -29.96 -12.77 37.80
CA ALA A 45 -30.43 -12.44 39.14
C ALA A 45 -31.89 -12.82 39.39
N ASN A 46 -32.65 -13.26 38.37
CA ASN A 46 -34.07 -13.54 38.49
C ASN A 46 -34.47 -14.81 37.72
N ASP A 47 -34.55 -15.92 38.45
CA ASP A 47 -34.92 -17.24 37.92
C ASP A 47 -36.27 -17.26 37.19
N ALA A 48 -37.22 -16.39 37.56
CA ALA A 48 -38.51 -16.31 36.88
C ALA A 48 -38.42 -15.65 35.49
N LEU A 49 -37.54 -14.65 35.32
CA LEU A 49 -37.26 -14.04 34.01
C LEU A 49 -36.43 -14.97 33.14
N HIS A 50 -35.51 -15.73 33.73
CA HIS A 50 -34.75 -16.77 33.04
C HIS A 50 -35.67 -17.88 32.49
N ALA A 51 -36.58 -18.40 33.32
CA ALA A 51 -37.57 -19.40 32.91
C ALA A 51 -38.55 -18.88 31.85
N HIS A 52 -38.99 -17.62 31.94
CA HIS A 52 -39.84 -17.00 30.92
C HIS A 52 -39.13 -16.87 29.56
N SER A 53 -37.84 -16.54 29.56
CA SER A 53 -37.04 -16.37 28.34
C SER A 53 -36.75 -17.70 27.65
N LEU A 54 -36.44 -18.74 28.42
CA LEU A 54 -36.28 -20.12 27.91
C LEU A 54 -37.58 -20.65 27.30
N LYS A 55 -38.72 -20.40 27.95
CA LYS A 55 -40.02 -20.87 27.46
C LYS A 55 -40.38 -20.30 26.09
N ARG A 56 -39.95 -19.07 25.79
CA ARG A 56 -40.16 -18.45 24.47
C ARG A 56 -39.35 -19.15 23.38
N PHE A 57 -38.13 -19.60 23.68
CA PHE A 57 -37.29 -20.33 22.72
C PHE A 57 -37.74 -21.78 22.52
N GLU A 58 -38.34 -22.40 23.53
CA GLU A 58 -38.77 -23.81 23.46
C GLU A 58 -40.22 -23.99 22.98
N SER A 59 -41.07 -22.96 23.10
CA SER A 59 -42.51 -23.05 22.78
C SER A 59 -42.95 -22.32 21.52
N ASP A 60 -42.16 -21.39 20.98
CA ASP A 60 -42.45 -20.78 19.68
C ASP A 60 -42.03 -21.79 18.60
N GLU A 61 -43.02 -22.56 18.12
CA GLU A 61 -42.91 -23.27 16.84
C GLU A 61 -42.44 -22.23 15.80
N PRO A 62 -41.34 -22.47 15.07
CA PRO A 62 -40.81 -21.47 14.15
C PRO A 62 -41.95 -21.06 13.22
N PRO A 63 -42.14 -19.75 12.94
CA PRO A 63 -43.19 -19.32 12.03
C PRO A 63 -43.07 -20.17 10.75
N GLN A 64 -44.19 -20.71 10.28
CA GLN A 64 -44.22 -21.43 9.01
C GLN A 64 -43.70 -20.46 7.95
N TYR A 65 -42.45 -20.66 7.55
CA TYR A 65 -41.95 -20.07 6.33
C TYR A 65 -42.75 -20.75 5.23
N ASP A 66 -43.79 -20.07 4.76
CA ASP A 66 -44.35 -20.35 3.46
C ASP A 66 -43.17 -20.26 2.49
N SER A 67 -42.69 -21.43 2.06
CA SER A 67 -41.73 -21.57 0.97
C SER A 67 -42.39 -21.18 -0.35
N ASP A 68 -42.93 -19.96 -0.42
CA ASP A 68 -42.99 -19.21 -1.66
C ASP A 68 -41.57 -18.76 -1.97
N SER A 69 -40.74 -19.74 -2.33
CA SER A 69 -39.50 -19.55 -3.09
C SER A 69 -39.86 -19.19 -4.53
N SER A 70 -40.75 -18.21 -4.69
CA SER A 70 -40.85 -17.36 -5.86
C SER A 70 -39.97 -16.14 -5.62
N SER A 71 -38.72 -16.37 -5.23
CA SER A 71 -37.71 -15.39 -5.55
C SER A 71 -37.57 -15.44 -7.07
N GLU A 72 -38.15 -14.45 -7.73
CA GLU A 72 -37.71 -13.92 -9.02
C GLU A 72 -36.22 -13.53 -8.92
N TYR A 73 -35.35 -14.50 -8.66
CA TYR A 73 -34.06 -14.49 -9.30
C TYR A 73 -34.38 -15.20 -10.60
N ASP A 74 -34.64 -14.42 -11.65
CA ASP A 74 -34.46 -14.89 -13.00
C ASP A 74 -33.09 -15.57 -13.03
N GLU A 75 -33.09 -16.90 -12.89
CA GLU A 75 -31.98 -17.73 -13.32
C GLU A 75 -31.94 -17.50 -14.81
N ASP A 76 -31.17 -16.48 -15.19
CA ASP A 76 -30.84 -16.16 -16.56
C ASP A 76 -30.05 -17.36 -17.08
N ASP A 77 -30.80 -18.39 -17.48
CA ASP A 77 -30.40 -19.68 -18.05
C ASP A 77 -29.76 -19.49 -19.44
N SER A 78 -29.22 -18.29 -19.68
CA SER A 78 -28.20 -18.02 -20.66
C SER A 78 -27.05 -19.00 -20.43
N LEU A 79 -26.73 -19.79 -21.46
CA LEU A 79 -25.57 -20.68 -21.48
C LEU A 79 -24.35 -19.88 -21.01
N SER A 80 -23.93 -20.07 -19.76
CA SER A 80 -22.79 -19.36 -19.19
C SER A 80 -21.60 -19.68 -20.09
N GLU A 81 -21.11 -18.68 -20.78
CA GLU A 81 -19.92 -18.83 -21.61
C GLU A 81 -18.78 -19.42 -20.76
N ASP A 82 -17.97 -20.28 -21.37
CA ASP A 82 -16.84 -20.89 -20.67
C ASP A 82 -15.95 -19.79 -20.03
N PRO A 83 -15.75 -19.81 -18.71
CA PRO A 83 -14.94 -18.83 -18.01
C PRO A 83 -13.56 -18.60 -18.61
N ASN A 84 -12.94 -19.65 -19.18
CA ASN A 84 -11.67 -19.50 -19.88
C ASN A 84 -11.82 -18.65 -21.14
N THR A 85 -12.89 -18.82 -21.91
CA THR A 85 -13.15 -17.98 -23.08
C THR A 85 -13.36 -16.51 -22.70
N ILE A 86 -13.98 -16.23 -21.55
CA ILE A 86 -14.21 -14.87 -21.05
C ILE A 86 -12.89 -14.16 -20.69
N ILE A 87 -11.97 -14.83 -20.00
CA ILE A 87 -10.70 -14.23 -19.55
C ILE A 87 -9.70 -14.03 -20.70
N GLU A 88 -9.79 -14.84 -21.76
CA GLU A 88 -8.92 -14.75 -22.94
C GLU A 88 -9.23 -13.53 -23.84
N ARG A 89 -10.44 -12.97 -23.76
CA ARG A 89 -10.84 -11.81 -24.59
C ARG A 89 -9.90 -10.62 -24.40
N PRO A 90 -9.56 -9.84 -25.45
CA PRO A 90 -8.83 -8.58 -25.31
C PRO A 90 -9.42 -7.63 -24.25
N LEU A 91 -8.61 -6.71 -23.72
CA LEU A 91 -9.10 -5.65 -22.84
C LEU A 91 -9.96 -4.64 -23.62
N ASP A 92 -11.10 -4.26 -23.05
CA ASP A 92 -11.91 -3.16 -23.55
C ASP A 92 -11.42 -1.78 -23.03
N GLU A 93 -12.00 -0.68 -23.53
CA GLU A 93 -11.57 0.67 -23.15
C GLU A 93 -11.88 1.02 -21.69
N ASP A 94 -12.99 0.50 -21.14
CA ASP A 94 -13.38 0.73 -19.74
C ASP A 94 -12.49 -0.05 -18.79
N GLU A 95 -12.06 -1.25 -19.17
CA GLU A 95 -11.07 -2.05 -18.45
C GLU A 95 -9.70 -1.39 -18.47
N ILE A 96 -9.26 -0.87 -19.62
CA ILE A 96 -8.01 -0.10 -19.70
C ILE A 96 -8.05 1.09 -18.75
N LYS A 97 -9.17 1.83 -18.71
CA LYS A 97 -9.35 2.95 -17.80
C LYS A 97 -9.33 2.51 -16.33
N ARG A 98 -9.99 1.40 -15.99
CA ARG A 98 -10.00 0.85 -14.62
C ARG A 98 -8.62 0.37 -14.16
N ILE A 99 -7.89 -0.33 -15.02
CA ILE A 99 -6.51 -0.77 -14.72
C ILE A 99 -5.61 0.45 -14.52
N ALA A 100 -5.68 1.44 -15.41
CA ALA A 100 -4.88 2.66 -15.28
C ALA A 100 -5.17 3.42 -13.99
N PHE A 101 -6.44 3.57 -13.63
CA PHE A 101 -6.85 4.18 -12.36
C PHE A 101 -6.33 3.38 -11.15
N ALA A 102 -6.40 2.05 -11.19
CA ALA A 102 -5.95 1.20 -10.08
C ALA A 102 -4.42 1.18 -9.90
N LEU A 103 -3.67 1.19 -11.00
CA LEU A 103 -2.21 1.13 -10.99
C LEU A 103 -1.56 2.52 -10.83
N GLY A 104 -2.27 3.61 -11.18
CA GLY A 104 -1.78 4.99 -11.10
C GLY A 104 -1.14 5.35 -9.75
N PRO A 105 -1.83 5.15 -8.61
CA PRO A 105 -1.24 5.43 -7.30
C PRO A 105 0.05 4.66 -7.02
N GLN A 106 0.20 3.44 -7.53
CA GLN A 106 1.38 2.60 -7.29
C GLN A 106 2.62 3.09 -8.03
N VAL A 107 2.45 3.82 -9.13
CA VAL A 107 3.57 4.41 -9.89
C VAL A 107 3.94 5.82 -9.38
N SER A 108 3.22 6.32 -8.38
CA SER A 108 3.53 7.60 -7.75
C SER A 108 4.84 7.51 -6.95
N PRO A 109 5.66 8.59 -6.91
CA PRO A 109 6.97 8.54 -6.26
C PRO A 109 6.87 8.22 -4.77
N GLY A 110 5.84 8.74 -4.10
CA GLY A 110 5.61 8.51 -2.69
C GLY A 110 5.27 7.05 -2.36
N GLN A 111 4.43 6.40 -3.16
CA GLN A 111 4.05 4.99 -2.93
C GLN A 111 5.19 4.04 -3.29
N LEU A 112 5.91 4.29 -4.39
CA LEU A 112 7.12 3.51 -4.71
C LEU A 112 8.17 3.63 -3.61
N TYR A 113 8.43 4.85 -3.14
CA TYR A 113 9.38 5.07 -2.04
C TYR A 113 8.93 4.36 -0.76
N LEU A 114 7.63 4.41 -0.41
CA LEU A 114 7.08 3.70 0.74
C LEU A 114 7.30 2.18 0.66
N SER A 115 6.91 1.57 -0.45
CA SER A 115 7.08 0.11 -0.66
C SER A 115 8.55 -0.32 -0.62
N GLU A 116 9.46 0.44 -1.25
CA GLU A 116 10.88 0.11 -1.22
C GLU A 116 11.52 0.37 0.14
N SER A 117 11.18 1.47 0.80
CA SER A 117 11.70 1.78 2.12
C SER A 117 11.26 0.74 3.16
N LYS A 118 10.05 0.18 3.03
CA LYS A 118 9.58 -0.95 3.86
C LYS A 118 10.40 -2.22 3.67
N ARG A 119 10.75 -2.53 2.42
CA ARG A 119 11.64 -3.67 2.12
C ARG A 119 13.04 -3.42 2.66
N GLU A 120 13.54 -2.19 2.56
CA GLU A 120 14.83 -1.82 3.14
C GLU A 120 14.82 -1.89 4.66
N GLU A 121 13.73 -1.46 5.32
CA GLU A 121 13.52 -1.63 6.77
C GLU A 121 13.58 -3.10 7.17
N LYS A 122 12.83 -3.97 6.48
CA LYS A 122 12.88 -5.42 6.70
C LYS A 122 14.30 -5.96 6.55
N ARG A 123 15.01 -5.57 5.48
CA ARG A 123 16.40 -5.96 5.23
C ARG A 123 17.33 -5.49 6.35
N ILE A 124 17.19 -4.25 6.84
CA ILE A 124 17.99 -3.72 7.95
C ILE A 124 17.71 -4.54 9.21
N ILE A 125 16.44 -4.79 9.55
CA ILE A 125 16.04 -5.56 10.73
C ILE A 125 16.58 -6.99 10.70
N ASP A 126 16.45 -7.67 9.55
CA ASP A 126 16.85 -9.07 9.41
C ASP A 126 18.38 -9.25 9.47
N ASN A 127 19.14 -8.24 9.03
CA ASN A 127 20.59 -8.34 8.91
C ASN A 127 21.35 -7.61 10.03
N CYS A 128 20.76 -6.61 10.68
CA CYS A 128 21.43 -5.77 11.67
C CYS A 128 20.82 -6.00 13.06
N LEU A 129 21.41 -6.89 13.84
CA LEU A 129 20.96 -7.26 15.19
C LEU A 129 21.53 -6.34 16.30
N GLY A 130 22.15 -5.22 15.92
CA GLY A 130 22.82 -4.32 16.86
C GLY A 130 21.86 -3.60 17.81
N SER A 131 22.28 -3.36 19.05
CA SER A 131 21.50 -2.63 20.05
C SER A 131 21.15 -1.20 19.64
N VAL A 132 21.90 -0.64 18.69
CA VAL A 132 21.69 0.70 18.11
C VAL A 132 20.29 0.88 17.50
N PHE A 133 19.62 -0.20 17.10
CA PHE A 133 18.27 -0.17 16.51
C PHE A 133 17.15 -0.52 17.50
N HIS A 134 17.48 -0.76 18.78
CA HIS A 134 16.47 -0.97 19.81
C HIS A 134 15.91 0.36 20.35
N LYS A 135 14.73 0.29 20.96
CA LYS A 135 14.02 1.42 21.59
C LYS A 135 13.54 2.46 20.56
N PRO A 136 12.73 3.46 20.97
CA PRO A 136 12.17 4.45 20.04
C PRO A 136 13.22 5.19 19.18
N LYS A 137 14.37 5.54 19.77
CA LYS A 137 15.49 6.16 19.04
C LYS A 137 16.09 5.23 17.98
N GLY A 138 16.18 3.93 18.27
CA GLY A 138 16.69 2.94 17.33
C GLY A 138 15.76 2.72 16.14
N ILE A 139 14.44 2.72 16.37
CA ILE A 139 13.43 2.66 15.30
C ILE A 139 13.62 3.84 14.33
N ARG A 140 13.79 5.06 14.84
CA ARG A 140 14.06 6.24 14.01
C ARG A 140 15.38 6.16 13.23
N ARG A 141 16.43 5.58 13.83
CA ARG A 141 17.70 5.33 13.12
C ARG A 141 17.50 4.38 11.94
N ILE A 142 16.62 3.37 12.04
CA ILE A 142 16.24 2.54 10.89
C ILE A 142 15.64 3.40 9.78
N GLY A 143 14.75 4.34 10.13
CA GLY A 143 14.18 5.29 9.17
C GLY A 143 15.23 6.13 8.43
N ILE A 144 16.22 6.64 9.16
CA ILE A 144 17.32 7.44 8.60
C ILE A 144 18.21 6.59 7.68
N VAL A 145 18.58 5.38 8.10
CA VAL A 145 19.39 4.45 7.28
C VAL A 145 18.64 4.00 6.03
N ALA A 146 17.36 3.61 6.18
CA ALA A 146 16.53 3.21 5.05
C ALA A 146 16.43 4.33 4.03
N ARG A 147 16.20 5.57 4.47
CA ARG A 147 16.23 6.73 3.58
C ARG A 147 17.57 6.87 2.87
N HIS A 148 18.68 6.83 3.60
CA HIS A 148 20.01 7.04 3.03
C HIS A 148 20.27 6.02 1.90
N ASN A 149 19.97 4.75 2.17
CA ASN A 149 20.11 3.68 1.18
C ASN A 149 19.21 3.91 -0.04
N MET A 150 17.99 4.40 0.18
CA MET A 150 17.05 4.69 -0.90
C MET A 150 17.49 5.86 -1.76
N LYS A 151 17.90 6.95 -1.13
CA LYS A 151 18.45 8.11 -1.81
C LYS A 151 19.61 7.71 -2.71
N LYS A 152 20.62 7.01 -2.19
CA LYS A 152 21.77 6.56 -2.99
C LYS A 152 21.37 5.68 -4.16
N ARG A 153 20.50 4.70 -3.93
CA ARG A 153 20.01 3.79 -4.98
C ARG A 153 19.29 4.57 -6.08
N TRP A 154 18.38 5.46 -5.69
CA TRP A 154 17.58 6.24 -6.63
C TRP A 154 18.39 7.34 -7.33
N GLU A 155 19.44 7.87 -6.70
CA GLU A 155 20.42 8.76 -7.32
C GLU A 155 21.22 8.02 -8.40
N LYS A 156 21.69 6.79 -8.14
CA LYS A 156 22.36 5.92 -9.13
C LYS A 156 21.45 5.58 -10.31
N LEU A 157 20.14 5.46 -10.06
CA LEU A 157 19.13 5.25 -11.11
C LEU A 157 18.77 6.54 -11.86
N GLY A 158 19.12 7.71 -11.31
CA GLY A 158 18.79 9.02 -11.86
C GLY A 158 17.33 9.44 -11.61
N ILE A 159 16.60 8.76 -10.72
CA ILE A 159 15.18 9.03 -10.43
C ILE A 159 14.97 9.86 -9.16
N TRP A 160 16.00 9.99 -8.33
CA TRP A 160 15.95 10.82 -7.13
C TRP A 160 15.64 12.29 -7.44
N ASN A 161 14.71 12.88 -6.68
CA ASN A 161 14.43 14.31 -6.74
C ASN A 161 14.99 14.99 -5.48
N PRO A 162 15.96 15.91 -5.61
CA PRO A 162 16.54 16.63 -4.48
C PRO A 162 15.54 17.48 -3.67
N ALA A 163 14.37 17.77 -4.23
CA ALA A 163 13.31 18.51 -3.52
C ALA A 163 12.62 17.67 -2.44
N TRP A 164 12.73 16.34 -2.48
CA TRP A 164 12.06 15.45 -1.52
C TRP A 164 12.74 15.47 -0.14
N GLY A 165 11.92 15.74 0.88
CA GLY A 165 12.31 15.69 2.29
C GLY A 165 12.40 14.26 2.82
N PHE A 166 12.27 14.11 4.13
CA PHE A 166 12.25 12.82 4.83
C PHE A 166 10.80 12.36 4.98
N ALA A 167 10.37 11.42 4.14
CA ALA A 167 9.04 10.85 4.29
C ALA A 167 8.85 10.24 5.68
N GLY A 168 7.78 10.64 6.35
CA GLY A 168 7.42 10.19 7.69
C GLY A 168 8.02 10.99 8.84
N ARG A 169 9.03 11.84 8.60
CA ARG A 169 9.60 12.75 9.63
C ARG A 169 8.57 13.77 10.12
N ASN A 170 7.72 14.27 9.22
CA ASN A 170 6.63 15.21 9.48
C ASN A 170 7.08 16.56 10.10
N VAL A 171 8.23 17.09 9.70
CA VAL A 171 8.77 18.37 10.21
C VAL A 171 8.75 19.48 9.15
N GLN A 172 9.07 19.14 7.90
CA GLN A 172 9.11 20.09 6.79
C GLN A 172 7.99 19.80 5.80
N SER A 173 7.55 20.81 5.03
CA SER A 173 6.47 20.63 4.04
C SER A 173 6.85 19.61 2.96
N ASN A 174 8.13 19.54 2.59
CA ASN A 174 8.63 18.56 1.64
C ASN A 174 8.76 17.13 2.20
N ASP A 175 8.44 16.89 3.48
CA ASP A 175 8.29 15.53 4.03
C ASP A 175 6.96 14.90 3.60
N ASN A 176 6.00 15.71 3.14
CA ASN A 176 4.71 15.24 2.67
C ASN A 176 4.88 14.46 1.34
N PHE A 177 5.03 13.15 1.44
CA PHE A 177 5.20 12.25 0.29
C PHE A 177 3.99 12.26 -0.67
N TYR A 178 2.79 12.62 -0.19
CA TYR A 178 1.62 12.83 -1.05
C TYR A 178 1.77 14.04 -1.96
N GLU A 179 2.72 14.94 -1.70
CA GLU A 179 3.03 16.09 -2.54
C GLU A 179 4.22 15.84 -3.47
N TRP A 180 4.96 14.75 -3.28
CA TRP A 180 6.14 14.44 -4.09
C TRP A 180 5.78 14.25 -5.56
N ARG A 181 6.64 14.81 -6.42
CA ARG A 181 6.57 14.74 -7.88
C ARG A 181 7.84 14.16 -8.44
N TRP A 182 7.74 13.45 -9.55
CA TRP A 182 8.93 13.08 -10.31
C TRP A 182 9.64 14.33 -10.82
N LYS A 183 10.96 14.27 -10.96
CA LYS A 183 11.76 15.42 -11.44
C LYS A 183 11.40 15.84 -12.88
N TRP A 184 10.78 14.95 -13.65
CA TRP A 184 10.35 15.17 -15.04
C TRP A 184 8.85 15.43 -15.18
N ASP A 185 8.10 15.41 -14.07
CA ASP A 185 6.72 15.92 -14.07
C ASP A 185 6.82 17.42 -14.33
N LYS A 186 6.45 17.85 -15.54
CA LYS A 186 6.52 19.27 -15.91
C LYS A 186 5.63 20.09 -14.98
N ASP A 187 6.02 21.35 -14.74
CA ASP A 187 5.22 22.40 -14.08
C ASP A 187 3.97 22.81 -14.89
N ASN A 188 3.25 21.85 -15.46
CA ASN A 188 1.92 22.08 -16.02
C ASN A 188 1.00 22.41 -14.84
N ALA A 189 0.95 23.70 -14.51
CA ALA A 189 0.43 24.32 -13.29
C ALA A 189 -1.06 24.13 -12.98
N ALA A 190 -1.71 23.09 -13.52
CA ALA A 190 -3.11 22.77 -13.28
C ALA A 190 -3.51 21.32 -13.58
N SER A 191 -2.60 20.45 -14.04
CA SER A 191 -2.94 19.06 -14.39
C SER A 191 -2.99 18.20 -13.13
N ASP A 192 -4.04 17.40 -13.03
CA ASP A 192 -4.29 16.48 -11.92
C ASP A 192 -3.12 15.48 -11.80
N ARG A 193 -2.65 15.21 -10.58
CA ARG A 193 -1.52 14.29 -10.28
C ARG A 193 -1.64 12.97 -11.03
N HIS A 194 -2.88 12.50 -11.12
CA HIS A 194 -3.22 11.20 -11.65
C HIS A 194 -3.22 11.15 -13.19
N GLU A 195 -3.25 12.30 -13.88
CA GLU A 195 -3.31 12.33 -15.35
C GLU A 195 -2.05 11.77 -15.99
N TRP A 196 -0.86 12.08 -15.44
CA TRP A 196 0.39 11.56 -15.98
C TRP A 196 0.53 10.06 -15.71
N GLU A 197 0.33 9.65 -14.46
CA GLU A 197 0.42 8.26 -14.00
C GLU A 197 -0.54 7.36 -14.78
N GLU A 198 -1.82 7.74 -14.87
CA GLU A 198 -2.79 7.02 -15.67
C GLU A 198 -2.47 7.07 -17.17
N GLY A 199 -1.92 8.19 -17.65
CA GLY A 199 -1.58 8.40 -19.06
C GLY A 199 -0.55 7.39 -19.56
N ILE A 200 0.54 7.19 -18.81
CA ILE A 200 1.59 6.22 -19.17
C ILE A 200 1.06 4.78 -19.14
N ILE A 201 0.21 4.46 -18.16
CA ILE A 201 -0.38 3.12 -18.02
C ILE A 201 -1.36 2.84 -19.16
N LYS A 202 -2.26 3.80 -19.48
CA LYS A 202 -3.19 3.70 -20.62
C LYS A 202 -2.44 3.49 -21.92
N GLN A 203 -1.38 4.26 -22.16
CA GLN A 203 -0.57 4.12 -23.36
C GLN A 203 0.03 2.71 -23.48
N MET A 204 0.57 2.17 -22.39
CA MET A 204 1.11 0.80 -22.37
C MET A 204 0.03 -0.26 -22.59
N LEU A 205 -1.14 -0.12 -21.97
CA LEU A 205 -2.25 -1.06 -22.17
C LEU A 205 -2.79 -1.02 -23.60
N ILE A 206 -2.86 0.16 -24.23
CA ILE A 206 -3.27 0.29 -25.64
C ILE A 206 -2.31 -0.46 -26.56
N LEU A 207 -1.00 -0.36 -26.33
CA LEU A 207 0.01 -1.11 -27.09
C LEU A 207 -0.14 -2.63 -26.89
N ARG A 208 -0.66 -3.06 -25.74
CA ARG A 208 -0.89 -4.46 -25.38
C ARG A 208 -2.29 -4.96 -25.72
N LYS A 209 -3.21 -4.11 -26.20
CA LYS A 209 -4.64 -4.46 -26.38
C LYS A 209 -4.86 -5.67 -27.28
N ASN A 210 -3.99 -5.87 -28.28
CA ASN A 210 -4.12 -6.98 -29.24
C ASN A 210 -3.30 -8.22 -28.87
N LEU A 211 -2.64 -8.21 -27.71
CA LEU A 211 -1.90 -9.36 -27.21
C LEU A 211 -2.85 -10.38 -26.60
N SER A 212 -2.53 -11.66 -26.80
CA SER A 212 -3.21 -12.76 -26.13
C SER A 212 -2.89 -12.73 -24.63
N ARG A 213 -3.75 -13.35 -23.81
CA ARG A 213 -3.48 -13.44 -22.36
C ARG A 213 -2.14 -14.14 -22.12
N GLY A 214 -1.30 -13.53 -21.29
CA GLY A 214 0.04 -14.03 -20.98
C GLY A 214 1.10 -13.78 -22.06
N GLU A 215 0.73 -13.22 -23.21
CA GLU A 215 1.68 -12.81 -24.25
C GLU A 215 2.49 -11.60 -23.76
N HIS A 216 3.80 -11.64 -24.01
CA HIS A 216 4.75 -10.66 -23.55
C HIS A 216 5.47 -10.04 -24.75
N VAL A 217 5.56 -8.71 -24.74
CA VAL A 217 6.39 -7.96 -25.68
C VAL A 217 7.70 -7.65 -24.98
N PRO A 218 8.84 -8.16 -25.47
CA PRO A 218 10.13 -7.86 -24.89
C PRO A 218 10.33 -6.35 -24.82
N VAL A 219 10.74 -5.86 -23.65
CA VAL A 219 11.06 -4.45 -23.45
C VAL A 219 12.56 -4.26 -23.45
N GLU A 220 13.06 -3.28 -24.20
CA GLU A 220 14.48 -2.97 -24.23
C GLU A 220 14.94 -2.41 -22.87
N PRO A 221 15.94 -3.03 -22.21
CA PRO A 221 16.45 -2.54 -20.94
C PRO A 221 17.16 -1.19 -21.09
N GLN A 222 16.85 -0.27 -20.17
CA GLN A 222 17.49 1.04 -20.05
C GLN A 222 18.20 1.19 -18.69
N PRO A 223 19.54 1.18 -18.62
CA PRO A 223 20.25 1.01 -17.34
C PRO A 223 20.01 2.14 -16.33
N SER A 224 19.94 3.38 -16.79
CA SER A 224 19.76 4.54 -15.91
C SER A 224 19.11 5.68 -16.66
N LEU A 225 18.43 6.55 -15.93
CA LEU A 225 17.92 7.79 -16.46
C LEU A 225 18.99 8.89 -16.39
N ALA A 226 19.23 9.58 -17.52
CA ALA A 226 20.14 10.73 -17.53
C ALA A 226 19.65 11.86 -16.60
N GLN A 227 20.57 12.72 -16.15
CA GLN A 227 20.20 13.85 -15.28
C GLN A 227 19.29 14.84 -16.00
N ASP A 228 19.54 15.08 -17.29
CA ASP A 228 18.81 15.96 -18.20
C ASP A 228 17.74 15.23 -19.03
N ALA A 229 17.33 14.04 -18.59
CA ALA A 229 16.34 13.26 -19.31
C ALA A 229 15.01 14.01 -19.48
N THR A 230 14.50 13.96 -20.69
CA THR A 230 13.16 14.46 -21.02
C THR A 230 12.08 13.58 -20.38
N ALA A 231 10.86 14.12 -20.23
CA ALA A 231 9.71 13.36 -19.74
C ALA A 231 9.49 12.06 -20.54
N SER A 232 9.59 12.10 -21.87
CA SER A 232 9.42 10.90 -22.71
C SER A 232 10.50 9.85 -22.48
N GLN A 233 11.76 10.26 -22.24
CA GLN A 233 12.83 9.33 -21.87
C GLN A 233 12.58 8.71 -20.50
N ALA A 234 12.07 9.50 -19.54
CA ALA A 234 11.72 8.99 -18.22
C ALA A 234 10.53 8.02 -18.27
N GLU A 235 9.49 8.33 -19.02
CA GLU A 235 8.36 7.44 -19.27
C GLU A 235 8.84 6.12 -19.88
N SER A 236 9.68 6.19 -20.91
CA SER A 236 10.27 5.00 -21.53
C SER A 236 11.12 4.18 -20.57
N TYR A 237 11.86 4.83 -19.67
CA TYR A 237 12.64 4.17 -18.63
C TYR A 237 11.74 3.44 -17.62
N PHE A 238 10.66 4.08 -17.17
CA PHE A 238 9.71 3.52 -16.19
C PHE A 238 9.00 2.29 -16.73
N VAL A 239 8.42 2.41 -17.94
CA VAL A 239 7.65 1.31 -18.53
C VAL A 239 8.54 0.13 -18.95
N SER A 240 9.86 0.31 -18.96
CA SER A 240 10.82 -0.76 -19.19
C SER A 240 11.29 -1.46 -17.92
N ARG A 241 10.80 -1.11 -16.73
CA ARG A 241 11.26 -1.73 -15.48
C ARG A 241 10.52 -3.05 -15.20
N PRO A 242 11.20 -4.06 -14.62
CA PRO A 242 10.55 -5.32 -14.27
C PRO A 242 9.40 -5.15 -13.30
N TRP A 243 9.56 -4.36 -12.23
CA TRP A 243 8.47 -4.12 -11.26
C TRP A 243 7.23 -3.52 -11.95
N PHE A 244 7.42 -2.58 -12.88
CA PHE A 244 6.31 -1.93 -13.60
C PHE A 244 5.59 -2.95 -14.50
N MET A 245 6.36 -3.73 -15.26
CA MET A 245 5.79 -4.76 -16.15
C MET A 245 5.08 -5.85 -15.36
N PHE A 246 5.59 -6.23 -14.20
CA PHE A 246 4.94 -7.21 -13.32
C PHE A 246 3.62 -6.68 -12.79
N GLU A 247 3.59 -5.47 -12.23
CA GLU A 247 2.36 -4.87 -11.72
C GLU A 247 1.31 -4.63 -12.82
N LEU A 248 1.76 -4.28 -14.04
CA LEU A 248 0.90 -4.16 -15.20
C LEU A 248 0.26 -5.51 -15.57
N GLU A 249 1.08 -6.57 -15.71
CA GLU A 249 0.59 -7.93 -16.03
C GLU A 249 -0.30 -8.50 -14.91
N PHE A 250 0.03 -8.22 -13.65
CA PHE A 250 -0.76 -8.62 -12.48
C PHE A 250 -2.13 -7.91 -12.44
N THR A 251 -2.15 -6.60 -12.63
CA THR A 251 -3.39 -5.82 -12.61
C THR A 251 -4.28 -6.17 -13.83
N GLU A 252 -3.66 -6.42 -14.99
CA GLU A 252 -4.35 -6.97 -16.16
C GLU A 252 -5.00 -8.33 -15.86
N GLU A 253 -4.25 -9.27 -15.27
CA GLU A 253 -4.78 -10.60 -14.92
C GLU A 253 -5.92 -10.51 -13.91
N LYS A 254 -5.76 -9.69 -12.87
CA LYS A 254 -6.81 -9.43 -11.87
C LYS A 254 -8.08 -8.86 -12.53
N GLN A 255 -7.94 -7.93 -13.47
CA GLN A 255 -9.07 -7.36 -14.20
C GLN A 255 -9.77 -8.41 -15.06
N ARG A 256 -9.02 -9.26 -15.77
CA ARG A 256 -9.58 -10.36 -16.59
C ARG A 256 -10.37 -11.34 -15.74
N LEU A 257 -9.83 -11.75 -14.59
CA LEU A 257 -10.51 -12.68 -13.67
C LEU A 257 -11.79 -12.06 -13.08
N SER A 258 -11.84 -10.74 -12.91
CA SER A 258 -13.05 -10.04 -12.44
C SER A 258 -14.24 -10.09 -13.43
N ARG A 259 -14.01 -10.48 -14.69
CA ARG A 259 -15.07 -10.69 -15.68
C ARG A 259 -15.92 -11.92 -15.38
N VAL A 260 -15.33 -12.90 -14.69
CA VAL A 260 -15.99 -14.18 -14.40
C VAL A 260 -16.84 -14.02 -13.16
N SER A 261 -18.11 -14.45 -13.27
CA SER A 261 -19.06 -14.42 -12.16
C SER A 261 -18.51 -15.19 -10.96
N PHE A 262 -18.83 -14.75 -9.74
CA PHE A 262 -18.41 -15.46 -8.53
C PHE A 262 -18.84 -16.94 -8.54
N LYS A 263 -20.02 -17.24 -9.13
CA LYS A 263 -20.53 -18.60 -9.27
C LYS A 263 -19.62 -19.46 -10.16
N ASP A 264 -18.96 -18.89 -11.16
CA ASP A 264 -18.14 -19.61 -12.13
C ASP A 264 -16.64 -19.62 -11.82
N GLN A 265 -16.19 -18.85 -10.82
CA GLN A 265 -14.78 -18.79 -10.42
C GLN A 265 -14.20 -20.14 -10.03
N HIS A 266 -15.01 -21.06 -9.50
CA HIS A 266 -14.56 -22.42 -9.17
C HIS A 266 -14.11 -23.25 -10.39
N LYS A 267 -14.51 -22.84 -11.60
CA LYS A 267 -14.12 -23.48 -12.87
C LYS A 267 -12.76 -22.99 -13.39
N LEU A 268 -12.22 -21.91 -12.81
CA LEU A 268 -10.91 -21.37 -13.15
C LEU A 268 -9.80 -22.09 -12.39
N PRO A 269 -8.52 -21.98 -12.84
CA PRO A 269 -7.38 -22.40 -12.05
C PRO A 269 -7.45 -21.81 -10.64
N GLN A 270 -7.22 -22.64 -9.62
CA GLN A 270 -7.30 -22.24 -8.21
C GLN A 270 -6.14 -21.35 -7.76
N ASN A 271 -5.16 -21.12 -8.63
CA ASN A 271 -4.05 -20.21 -8.37
C ASN A 271 -4.56 -18.76 -8.33
N SER A 272 -4.06 -17.99 -7.36
CA SER A 272 -4.30 -16.55 -7.28
C SER A 272 -3.84 -15.85 -8.58
N SER A 273 -4.40 -14.67 -8.87
CA SER A 273 -3.98 -13.86 -10.03
C SER A 273 -2.48 -13.60 -10.03
N ILE A 274 -1.91 -13.33 -8.86
CA ILE A 274 -0.47 -13.18 -8.67
C ILE A 274 0.28 -14.49 -8.95
N GLY A 275 -0.21 -15.62 -8.43
CA GLY A 275 0.41 -16.94 -8.66
C GLY A 275 0.50 -17.28 -10.15
N GLN A 276 -0.55 -17.02 -10.93
CA GLN A 276 -0.55 -17.24 -12.38
C GLN A 276 0.46 -16.35 -13.11
N VAL A 277 0.61 -15.09 -12.69
CA VAL A 277 1.61 -14.18 -13.26
C VAL A 277 3.03 -14.63 -12.90
N ILE A 278 3.25 -15.01 -11.64
CA ILE A 278 4.53 -15.57 -11.16
C ILE A 278 4.92 -16.81 -11.97
N GLU A 279 3.99 -17.74 -12.17
CA GLU A 279 4.24 -18.95 -12.98
C GLU A 279 4.68 -18.59 -14.40
N ARG A 280 3.97 -17.66 -15.07
CA ARG A 280 4.37 -17.17 -16.41
C ARG A 280 5.77 -16.54 -16.39
N TRP A 281 6.08 -15.72 -15.39
CA TRP A 281 7.41 -15.11 -15.25
C TRP A 281 8.51 -16.15 -15.01
N LYS A 282 8.22 -17.24 -14.27
CA LYS A 282 9.13 -18.37 -14.07
C LYS A 282 9.36 -19.13 -15.38
N GLU A 283 8.31 -19.44 -16.12
CA GLU A 283 8.39 -20.12 -17.42
C GLU A 283 9.18 -19.33 -18.46
N ARG A 284 9.05 -17.99 -18.49
CA ARG A 284 9.83 -17.10 -19.36
C ARG A 284 11.30 -16.94 -18.91
N GLY A 285 11.63 -17.29 -17.67
CA GLY A 285 12.96 -17.08 -17.09
C GLY A 285 13.20 -15.66 -16.55
N ASP A 286 12.16 -14.84 -16.46
CA ASP A 286 12.21 -13.47 -15.94
C ASP A 286 12.20 -13.42 -14.40
N TRP A 287 11.65 -14.47 -13.77
CA TRP A 287 11.62 -14.61 -12.31
C TRP A 287 13.03 -14.74 -11.73
N ARG A 288 13.26 -14.18 -10.54
CA ARG A 288 14.51 -14.25 -9.79
C ARG A 288 14.27 -14.83 -8.40
N ASP A 289 15.33 -15.41 -7.83
CA ASP A 289 15.29 -16.03 -6.51
C ASP A 289 15.09 -14.99 -5.39
N GLU A 290 15.44 -13.73 -5.66
CA GLU A 290 15.24 -12.59 -4.75
C GLU A 290 13.79 -12.06 -4.75
N TYR A 291 12.94 -12.50 -5.68
CA TYR A 291 11.52 -12.16 -5.71
C TYR A 291 10.73 -13.15 -4.86
N ASP A 292 9.68 -12.67 -4.23
CA ASP A 292 8.84 -13.46 -3.33
C ASP A 292 7.36 -13.43 -3.75
N GLU A 293 6.49 -13.95 -2.89
CA GLU A 293 5.04 -13.98 -3.14
C GLU A 293 4.41 -12.58 -3.20
N GLU A 294 5.12 -11.54 -2.74
CA GLU A 294 4.68 -10.14 -2.82
C GLU A 294 4.96 -9.55 -4.21
N GLY A 295 5.78 -10.20 -5.04
CA GLY A 295 5.97 -9.87 -6.45
C GLY A 295 7.36 -9.38 -6.83
N VAL A 296 7.43 -8.58 -7.90
CA VAL A 296 8.70 -8.11 -8.47
C VAL A 296 9.03 -6.71 -7.97
N THR A 297 10.21 -6.58 -7.40
CA THR A 297 10.63 -5.37 -6.69
C THR A 297 11.84 -4.69 -7.33
N SER A 298 12.41 -5.34 -8.34
CA SER A 298 13.65 -4.93 -8.97
C SER A 298 13.45 -3.82 -10.00
N TRP A 299 14.35 -2.84 -9.94
CA TRP A 299 14.52 -1.79 -10.93
C TRP A 299 15.19 -2.26 -12.22
N ARG A 300 15.65 -3.50 -12.35
CA ARG A 300 16.45 -3.93 -13.51
C ARG A 300 16.22 -5.36 -13.95
N TRP A 301 16.35 -5.61 -15.25
CA TRP A 301 16.26 -6.94 -15.85
C TRP A 301 17.52 -7.78 -15.59
N ARG A 302 17.37 -9.11 -15.69
CA ARG A 302 18.48 -10.05 -15.44
C ARG A 302 19.60 -9.77 -16.48
N GLY A 303 20.77 -9.37 -15.99
CA GLY A 303 21.93 -9.03 -16.84
C GLY A 303 22.10 -7.55 -17.20
N GLU A 304 21.22 -6.66 -16.71
CA GLU A 304 21.34 -5.22 -16.94
C GLU A 304 22.38 -4.57 -16.03
N SER A 305 23.57 -4.28 -16.59
CA SER A 305 24.68 -3.64 -15.87
C SER A 305 24.63 -2.11 -15.95
N PRO A 306 25.09 -1.38 -14.90
CA PRO A 306 25.58 -1.85 -13.59
C PRO A 306 24.47 -1.96 -12.53
N SER A 307 24.17 -3.14 -12.01
CA SER A 307 23.06 -3.36 -11.05
C SER A 307 23.11 -2.35 -9.88
N PRO A 308 22.00 -1.66 -9.55
CA PRO A 308 21.90 -0.88 -8.33
C PRO A 308 21.66 -1.88 -7.21
N GLU A 309 22.69 -2.68 -6.90
CA GLU A 309 22.63 -3.60 -5.78
C GLU A 309 22.22 -2.83 -4.53
N PRO A 310 21.40 -3.42 -3.65
CA PRO A 310 21.07 -2.80 -2.39
C PRO A 310 22.34 -2.33 -1.68
N GLU A 311 22.32 -1.13 -1.09
CA GLU A 311 23.53 -0.58 -0.44
C GLU A 311 24.10 -1.58 0.57
N ASP A 312 25.42 -1.60 0.68
CA ASP A 312 26.12 -2.53 1.54
C ASP A 312 25.77 -2.25 3.01
N LEU A 313 25.21 -3.27 3.68
CA LEU A 313 24.89 -3.20 5.11
C LEU A 313 26.05 -3.68 5.98
N THR A 314 27.11 -4.26 5.43
CA THR A 314 28.26 -4.73 6.22
C THR A 314 28.87 -3.67 7.14
N PRO A 315 28.92 -2.37 6.80
CA PRO A 315 29.42 -1.35 7.73
C PRO A 315 28.56 -1.24 9.00
N ILE A 316 27.25 -1.47 8.86
CA ILE A 316 26.27 -1.40 9.95
C ILE A 316 26.25 -2.71 10.75
N GLN A 317 26.33 -3.84 10.05
CA GLN A 317 26.33 -5.17 10.66
C GLN A 317 27.51 -5.39 11.61
N ASN A 318 28.66 -4.81 11.28
CA ASN A 318 29.90 -4.96 12.05
C ASN A 318 30.05 -3.90 13.15
N MET A 319 29.04 -3.06 13.41
CA MET A 319 29.09 -2.11 14.53
C MET A 319 28.99 -2.86 15.86
N ASP A 320 30.10 -2.92 16.59
CA ASP A 320 30.20 -3.49 17.93
C ASP A 320 29.40 -2.64 18.95
N SER A 321 28.09 -2.88 19.05
CA SER A 321 27.25 -2.59 20.22
C SER A 321 27.37 -1.18 20.86
N PHE A 322 27.55 -0.11 20.07
CA PHE A 322 27.42 1.24 20.60
C PHE A 322 25.97 1.75 20.44
N ASP A 323 25.48 2.46 21.46
CA ASP A 323 24.14 3.06 21.50
C ASP A 323 23.94 4.20 20.46
N SER A 324 24.90 4.44 19.56
CA SER A 324 24.91 5.51 18.56
C SER A 324 25.38 5.00 17.20
N LEU A 325 24.73 5.47 16.14
CA LEU A 325 25.15 5.22 14.77
C LEU A 325 26.35 6.11 14.45
N ASP A 326 27.52 5.53 14.15
CA ASP A 326 28.71 6.32 13.85
C ASP A 326 28.62 6.92 12.43
N ALA A 327 28.52 8.25 12.38
CA ALA A 327 28.52 9.05 11.16
C ALA A 327 29.80 8.93 10.32
N THR A 328 30.87 8.32 10.84
CA THR A 328 32.11 8.08 10.08
C THR A 328 32.09 6.77 9.31
N VAL A 329 31.16 5.86 9.62
CA VAL A 329 31.03 4.53 8.99
C VAL A 329 30.10 4.58 7.78
N ILE A 330 29.13 5.49 7.79
CA ILE A 330 28.21 5.75 6.69
C ILE A 330 28.37 7.21 6.28
N ASP A 331 28.52 7.46 5.00
CA ASP A 331 28.64 8.79 4.37
C ASP A 331 27.29 9.52 4.29
N PHE A 332 26.69 9.75 5.46
CA PHE A 332 25.47 10.53 5.58
C PHE A 332 25.65 11.94 5.02
N THR A 333 24.61 12.43 4.35
CA THR A 333 24.53 13.81 3.91
C THR A 333 24.26 14.76 5.09
N PRO A 334 24.57 16.06 4.98
CA PRO A 334 24.37 16.99 6.09
C PRO A 334 22.96 16.98 6.68
N SER A 335 21.93 16.82 5.84
CA SER A 335 20.55 16.67 6.31
C SER A 335 20.31 15.38 7.08
N GLU A 336 20.97 14.27 6.74
CA GLU A 336 20.83 13.00 7.46
C GLU A 336 21.59 13.02 8.79
N LEU A 337 22.70 13.76 8.86
CA LEU A 337 23.40 14.03 10.11
C LEU A 337 22.57 14.88 11.07
N ASP A 338 21.95 15.95 10.57
CA ASP A 338 21.02 16.79 11.34
C ASP A 338 19.85 15.97 11.93
N GLU A 339 19.34 14.99 11.19
CA GLU A 339 18.32 14.06 11.71
C GLU A 339 18.85 13.12 12.79
N LEU A 340 20.07 12.60 12.64
CA LEU A 340 20.70 11.78 13.68
C LEU A 340 20.92 12.60 14.94
N GLU A 341 21.44 13.82 14.82
CA GLU A 341 21.65 14.75 15.93
C GLU A 341 20.32 15.09 16.63
N THR A 342 19.27 15.42 15.86
CA THR A 342 17.93 15.69 16.37
C THR A 342 17.35 14.48 17.11
N ASN A 343 17.56 13.27 16.58
CA ASN A 343 17.11 12.03 17.23
C ASN A 343 17.83 11.76 18.56
N GLU A 344 19.06 12.27 18.73
CA GLU A 344 19.80 12.13 19.99
C GLU A 344 19.38 13.14 21.08
N LEU A 345 18.68 14.23 20.72
CA LEU A 345 18.19 15.20 21.70
C LEU A 345 17.26 14.56 22.74
N PRO A 346 17.15 15.17 23.95
CA PRO A 346 16.06 14.89 24.88
C PRO A 346 14.71 15.06 24.20
N TRP A 347 13.71 14.29 24.62
CA TRP A 347 12.41 14.28 23.97
C TRP A 347 11.75 15.66 23.95
N GLU A 348 11.89 16.42 25.02
CA GLU A 348 11.32 17.76 25.19
C GLU A 348 11.89 18.80 24.21
N GLU A 349 13.05 18.50 23.63
CA GLU A 349 13.73 19.36 22.64
C GLU A 349 13.43 18.92 21.20
N GLN A 350 12.77 17.77 21.00
CA GLN A 350 12.39 17.29 19.67
C GLN A 350 11.08 17.92 19.19
N PRO A 351 10.88 18.08 17.87
CA PRO A 351 9.61 18.55 17.33
C PRO A 351 8.45 17.59 17.71
N GLU A 352 7.29 18.14 18.03
CA GLU A 352 6.13 17.36 18.52
C GLU A 352 5.66 16.29 17.51
N THR A 353 5.74 16.59 16.21
CA THR A 353 5.34 15.68 15.13
C THR A 353 6.46 14.75 14.65
N TYR A 354 7.64 14.80 15.28
CA TYR A 354 8.86 14.15 14.79
C TYR A 354 8.75 12.63 14.74
N TRP A 355 8.67 12.07 13.54
CA TRP A 355 8.45 10.63 13.30
C TRP A 355 7.18 10.08 13.96
N VAL A 356 6.17 10.92 14.17
CA VAL A 356 4.91 10.51 14.78
C VAL A 356 3.85 10.29 13.71
N VAL A 357 3.19 9.14 13.74
CA VAL A 357 1.96 8.90 12.98
C VAL A 357 0.84 9.67 13.67
N SER A 358 0.27 10.65 12.99
CA SER A 358 -0.82 11.46 13.53
C SER A 358 -2.05 10.59 13.86
N LYS A 359 -2.73 10.95 14.95
CA LYS A 359 -3.97 10.28 15.34
C LYS A 359 -5.02 10.32 14.22
N GLY A 360 -5.62 9.18 13.93
CA GLY A 360 -6.55 8.98 12.81
C GLY A 360 -5.88 8.55 11.49
N MET A 361 -4.56 8.44 11.46
CA MET A 361 -3.78 7.90 10.33
C MET A 361 -3.15 6.54 10.67
N GLU A 362 -3.60 5.86 11.72
CA GLU A 362 -3.04 4.57 12.16
C GLU A 362 -3.24 3.45 11.13
N ASP A 363 -4.30 3.56 10.31
CA ASP A 363 -4.60 2.60 9.23
C ASP A 363 -3.78 2.86 7.95
N THR A 364 -3.06 3.98 7.90
CA THR A 364 -2.16 4.32 6.78
C THR A 364 -0.81 3.64 6.98
N PRO A 365 -0.19 3.06 5.94
CA PRO A 365 1.10 2.42 6.11
C PRO A 365 2.15 3.46 6.54
N ALA A 366 2.77 3.22 7.70
CA ALA A 366 3.78 4.10 8.27
C ALA A 366 5.13 3.91 7.57
N PHE A 367 5.91 4.97 7.35
CA PHE A 367 7.28 4.87 6.86
C PHE A 367 8.21 4.25 7.91
N PRO A 368 9.34 3.67 7.48
CA PRO A 368 10.38 3.23 8.40
C PRO A 368 10.75 4.32 9.39
N GLY A 369 10.81 3.98 10.68
CA GLY A 369 11.13 4.93 11.75
C GLY A 369 9.95 5.71 12.34
N GLN A 370 8.78 5.69 11.70
CA GLN A 370 7.58 6.29 12.29
C GLN A 370 7.00 5.44 13.41
N MET A 371 6.48 6.12 14.44
CA MET A 371 5.86 5.48 15.61
C MET A 371 4.49 6.10 15.90
N PRO A 372 3.54 5.34 16.46
CA PRO A 372 2.30 5.91 16.97
C PRO A 372 2.58 6.94 18.07
N GLU A 373 1.75 7.99 18.15
CA GLU A 373 1.88 9.11 19.11
C GLU A 373 2.14 8.63 20.55
N GLY A 374 1.41 7.60 21.01
CA GLY A 374 1.53 7.06 22.36
C GLY A 374 2.84 6.30 22.67
N HIS A 375 3.58 5.83 21.66
CA HIS A 375 4.83 5.08 21.84
C HIS A 375 6.08 5.95 21.70
N SER A 376 5.89 7.20 21.32
CA SER A 376 6.99 8.12 21.07
C SER A 376 7.64 8.62 22.37
N HIS A 377 6.87 8.69 23.47
CA HIS A 377 7.27 9.27 24.76
C HIS A 377 7.73 8.26 25.83
N ASP A 378 7.53 6.96 25.63
CA ASP A 378 7.74 5.99 26.70
C ASP A 378 9.22 5.58 26.83
N HIS A 379 9.89 6.14 27.85
CA HIS A 379 11.23 5.70 28.28
C HIS A 379 11.23 4.34 29.02
N HIS A 380 10.04 3.80 29.32
CA HIS A 380 9.86 2.63 30.16
C HIS A 380 8.99 1.53 29.52
N SER A 381 8.60 1.65 28.26
CA SER A 381 7.97 0.50 27.60
C SER A 381 8.97 -0.66 27.55
N ASP A 382 8.48 -1.86 27.86
CA ASP A 382 9.17 -3.09 27.47
C ASP A 382 9.58 -3.01 25.99
N PRO A 383 10.73 -3.59 25.59
CA PRO A 383 11.16 -3.58 24.21
C PRO A 383 9.99 -4.05 23.34
N MET A 384 9.51 -3.17 22.44
CA MET A 384 8.50 -3.53 21.46
C MET A 384 9.00 -4.81 20.78
N PRO A 385 8.24 -5.91 20.81
CA PRO A 385 8.60 -7.08 20.05
C PRO A 385 8.62 -6.62 18.59
N ILE A 386 9.82 -6.47 18.03
CA ILE A 386 10.00 -6.43 16.58
C ILE A 386 9.37 -7.73 16.12
N ALA A 387 8.19 -7.64 15.50
CA ALA A 387 7.48 -8.80 15.02
C ALA A 387 8.39 -9.47 13.98
N ARG A 388 9.14 -10.48 14.41
CA ARG A 388 9.83 -11.37 13.50
C ARG A 388 8.73 -11.98 12.66
N CYS A 389 8.73 -11.70 11.35
CA CYS A 389 8.01 -12.53 10.41
C CYS A 389 8.65 -13.91 10.52
N ILE A 390 8.05 -14.79 11.33
CA ILE A 390 8.44 -16.18 11.43
C ILE A 390 8.10 -16.77 10.06
N GLY A 391 9.12 -16.93 9.22
CA GLY A 391 9.02 -17.76 8.03
C GLY A 391 8.58 -19.14 8.48
N THR A 392 7.44 -19.58 7.97
CA THR A 392 7.00 -20.96 8.09
C THR A 392 7.97 -21.83 7.28
N GLU A 393 9.03 -22.30 7.94
CA GLU A 393 9.77 -23.48 7.47
C GLU A 393 8.83 -24.68 7.53
N THR A 394 8.22 -25.01 6.40
CA THR A 394 7.61 -26.33 6.20
C THR A 394 8.72 -27.32 5.87
N ALA A 395 8.86 -28.32 6.74
CA ALA A 395 9.68 -29.52 6.56
C ALA A 395 9.18 -30.42 5.42
#